data_AF-A0A7Y0CIW8-F1
#
_entry.id   AF-A0A7Y0CIW8-F1
#
_cell.length_a   1.000
_cell.length_b   1.000
_cell.length_c   1.000
_cell.angle_alpha   90.00
_cell.angle_beta   90.00
_cell.angle_gamma   90.00
#
_symmetry.space_group_name_H-M   'P 1'
#
loop_
_entity.id
_entity.type
_entity.pdbx_description
1 polymer ?
#
loop_
_entity_poly.entity_id
_entity_poly.type
_entity_poly.pdbx_seq_one_letter_code
_entity_poly.pdbx_strand_id
1 'polypeptide(L)'
;ADADRARGAAGVNDVVVLAPDGRPAAYVDRAAAAAVAPEDRASTPVVAVSVVLPVGAVVDASLEGAALVQAVGQTTRMSPVVVAVRGGRVVALVRAVDVIAALRA
;
A
#
# COMPACT_ATOMS: atom_id res chain seq x y z
N ALA A 1 16.28 -4.14 -3.08
CA ALA A 1 16.42 -5.61 -2.92
C ALA A 1 15.33 -6.21 -2.01
N ASP A 2 15.14 -5.70 -0.79
CA ASP A 2 14.18 -6.31 0.15
C ASP A 2 12.72 -6.21 -0.30
N ALA A 3 12.31 -5.05 -0.85
CA ALA A 3 10.98 -4.88 -1.43
C ALA A 3 10.73 -5.85 -2.59
N ASP A 4 11.72 -6.06 -3.46
CA ASP A 4 11.63 -7.00 -4.58
C ASP A 4 11.48 -8.44 -4.09
N ARG A 5 12.25 -8.81 -3.05
CA ARG A 5 12.15 -10.13 -2.42
C ARG A 5 10.76 -10.37 -1.83
N ALA A 6 10.21 -9.38 -1.12
CA ALA A 6 8.86 -9.47 -0.54
C ALA A 6 7.79 -9.65 -1.62
N ARG A 7 7.87 -8.88 -2.72
CA ARG A 7 6.97 -9.02 -3.87
C ARG A 7 7.05 -10.40 -4.50
N GLY A 8 8.27 -10.88 -4.76
CA GLY A 8 8.50 -12.18 -5.37
C GLY A 8 7.98 -13.33 -4.52
N ALA A 9 8.21 -13.28 -3.20
CA ALA A 9 7.75 -14.31 -2.27
C ALA A 9 6.21 -14.38 -2.14
N ALA A 10 5.53 -13.23 -2.23
CA ALA A 10 4.08 -13.15 -2.07
C ALA A 10 3.31 -13.13 -3.41
N GLY A 11 3.99 -13.02 -4.56
CA GLY A 11 3.34 -12.88 -5.86
C GLY A 11 2.55 -11.58 -6.03
N VAL A 12 2.98 -10.50 -5.38
CA VAL A 12 2.24 -9.22 -5.32
C VAL A 12 2.98 -8.08 -6.03
N ASN A 13 2.22 -7.07 -6.43
CA ASN A 13 2.76 -5.88 -7.09
C ASN A 13 3.11 -4.73 -6.14
N ASP A 14 2.41 -4.63 -5.01
CA ASP A 14 2.58 -3.55 -4.05
C ASP A 14 3.17 -4.09 -2.73
N VAL A 15 3.93 -3.23 -2.05
CA VAL A 15 4.55 -3.55 -0.74
C VAL A 15 4.14 -2.47 0.26
N VAL A 16 3.67 -2.91 1.41
CA VAL A 16 3.42 -2.05 2.57
C VAL A 16 4.52 -2.28 3.60
N VAL A 17 5.10 -1.19 4.08
CA VAL A 17 6.07 -1.18 5.18
C VAL A 17 5.28 -1.05 6.49
N LEU A 18 5.54 -1.97 7.41
CA LEU A 18 4.93 -1.95 8.74
C LEU A 18 5.86 -1.24 9.74
N ALA A 19 5.26 -0.49 10.65
CA ALA A 19 5.93 -0.07 11.86
C ALA A 19 6.23 -1.28 12.78
N PRO A 20 7.13 -1.15 13.77
CA PRO A 20 7.43 -2.23 14.71
C PRO A 20 6.22 -2.77 15.48
N ASP A 21 5.17 -1.95 15.64
CA ASP A 21 3.90 -2.34 16.27
C ASP A 21 2.93 -3.08 15.32
N GLY A 22 3.36 -3.35 14.08
CA GLY A 22 2.59 -4.06 13.07
C GLY A 22 1.62 -3.20 12.25
N ARG A 23 1.49 -1.90 12.56
CA ARG A 23 0.60 -1.01 11.79
C ARG A 23 1.22 -0.61 10.45
N PRO A 24 0.42 -0.41 9.39
CA PRO A 24 0.91 0.18 8.14
C PRO A 24 1.51 1.57 8.37
N ALA A 25 2.74 1.78 7.92
CA ALA A 25 3.49 3.03 8.10
C ALA A 25 3.81 3.72 6.78
N ALA A 26 4.06 2.95 5.72
CA ALA A 26 4.34 3.46 4.39
C ALA A 26 4.02 2.41 3.32
N TYR A 27 4.02 2.82 2.06
CA TYR A 27 4.05 1.88 0.93
C TYR A 27 5.24 2.20 0.03
N VAL A 28 5.74 1.19 -0.69
CA VAL A 28 6.81 1.38 -1.67
C VAL A 28 6.24 2.03 -2.93
N ASP A 29 6.76 3.19 -3.30
CA ASP A 29 6.45 3.80 -4.59
C ASP A 29 7.11 3.00 -5.71
N ARG A 30 6.28 2.48 -6.62
CA ARG A 30 6.74 1.58 -7.68
C ARG A 30 7.68 2.28 -8.67
N ALA A 31 7.41 3.55 -8.98
CA ALA A 31 8.24 4.30 -9.93
C ALA A 31 9.60 4.63 -9.31
N ALA A 32 9.62 5.08 -8.05
CA ALA A 32 10.84 5.33 -7.30
C ALA A 32 11.69 4.06 -7.15
N ALA A 33 11.07 2.93 -6.78
CA ALA A 33 11.76 1.65 -6.68
C ALA A 33 12.33 1.17 -8.02
N ALA A 34 11.59 1.38 -9.13
CA ALA A 34 12.06 1.02 -10.47
C ALA A 34 13.21 1.91 -10.98
N ALA A 35 13.32 3.14 -10.47
CA ALA A 35 14.38 4.07 -10.81
C ALA A 35 15.72 3.77 -10.11
N VAL A 36 15.74 2.87 -9.12
CA VAL A 36 16.99 2.46 -8.45
C VAL A 36 17.83 1.60 -9.39
N ALA A 37 19.05 2.06 -9.67
CA ALA A 37 20.02 1.34 -10.49
C ALA A 37 20.31 -0.06 -9.90
N PRO A 38 20.45 -1.12 -10.73
CA PRO A 38 20.67 -2.48 -10.25
C PRO A 38 21.79 -2.63 -9.22
N GLU A 39 22.91 -1.94 -9.44
CA GLU A 39 24.10 -1.89 -8.57
C GLU A 39 23.82 -1.28 -7.19
N ASP A 40 22.86 -0.37 -7.08
CA ASP A 40 22.51 0.32 -5.83
C ASP A 40 21.38 -0.38 -5.05
N ARG A 41 20.75 -1.42 -5.62
CA ARG A 41 19.57 -2.05 -4.99
C ARG A 41 19.84 -2.70 -3.64
N ALA A 42 21.08 -3.10 -3.38
CA ALA A 42 21.49 -3.73 -2.13
C ALA A 42 21.74 -2.71 -1.02
N SER A 43 22.19 -1.51 -1.37
CA SER A 43 22.51 -0.43 -0.43
C SER A 43 21.37 0.58 -0.26
N THR A 44 20.44 0.64 -1.22
CA THR A 44 19.29 1.55 -1.16
C THR A 44 18.29 1.07 -0.10
N PRO A 45 18.07 1.84 0.98
CA PRO A 45 17.14 1.44 2.02
C PRO A 45 15.69 1.56 1.52
N VAL A 46 14.81 0.65 1.93
CA VAL A 46 13.40 0.63 1.49
C VAL A 46 12.69 1.96 1.76
N VAL A 47 13.04 2.65 2.85
CA VAL A 47 12.48 3.95 3.19
C VAL A 47 12.79 5.05 2.16
N ALA A 48 13.87 4.94 1.39
CA ALA A 48 14.23 5.93 0.36
C ALA A 48 13.27 5.92 -0.84
N VAL A 49 12.56 4.82 -1.04
CA VAL A 49 11.58 4.64 -2.12
C VAL A 49 10.15 4.46 -1.58
N SER A 50 9.92 4.84 -0.32
CA SER A 50 8.63 4.69 0.35
C SER A 50 7.90 6.01 0.48
N VAL A 51 6.57 5.96 0.44
CA VAL A 51 5.67 7.08 0.72
C VAL A 51 4.95 6.82 2.03
N VAL A 52 5.04 7.78 2.95
CA VAL A 52 4.45 7.68 4.29
C VAL A 52 2.93 7.62 4.20
N LEU A 53 2.33 6.72 4.97
CA LEU A 53 0.89 6.63 5.16
C LEU A 53 0.48 7.40 6.42
N PRO A 54 -0.52 8.29 6.34
CA PRO A 54 -1.13 8.87 7.53
C PRO A 54 -1.71 7.78 8.45
N VAL A 55 -1.66 8.02 9.76
CA VAL A 55 -2.35 7.16 10.72
C VAL A 55 -3.84 7.11 10.37
N GLY A 56 -4.39 5.90 10.27
CA GLY A 56 -5.79 5.70 9.89
C GLY A 56 -6.02 5.56 8.37
N ALA A 57 -4.98 5.57 7.53
CA ALA A 57 -5.07 5.22 6.11
C ALA A 57 -5.30 3.70 5.88
N VAL A 58 -6.25 3.13 6.61
CA VAL A 58 -6.57 1.70 6.67
C VAL A 58 -8.07 1.50 6.51
N VAL A 59 -8.45 0.40 5.87
CA VAL A 59 -9.84 -0.07 5.74
C VAL A 59 -9.93 -1.55 6.12
N ASP A 60 -11.03 -1.95 6.74
CA ASP A 60 -11.31 -3.37 7.01
C ASP A 60 -11.67 -4.08 5.70
N ALA A 61 -10.84 -5.06 5.33
CA ALA A 61 -11.00 -5.84 4.12
C ALA A 61 -12.09 -6.91 4.22
N SER A 62 -12.80 -7.03 5.34
CA SER A 62 -14.04 -7.81 5.45
C SER A 62 -15.28 -7.05 4.97
N LEU A 63 -15.18 -5.73 4.78
CA LEU A 63 -16.27 -4.92 4.25
C LEU A 63 -16.52 -5.22 2.78
N GLU A 64 -17.79 -5.18 2.40
CA GLU A 64 -18.26 -5.43 1.04
C GLU A 64 -19.29 -4.37 0.60
N GLY A 65 -19.53 -4.30 -0.71
CA GLY A 65 -20.56 -3.45 -1.32
C GLY A 65 -20.50 -1.98 -0.88
N ALA A 66 -21.66 -1.42 -0.52
CA ALA A 66 -21.77 -0.02 -0.15
C ALA A 66 -20.96 0.35 1.10
N ALA A 67 -20.82 -0.56 2.07
CA ALA A 67 -20.04 -0.31 3.28
C ALA A 67 -18.55 -0.15 2.96
N LEU A 68 -18.01 -1.00 2.07
CA LEU A 68 -16.63 -0.86 1.58
C LEU A 68 -16.44 0.47 0.84
N VAL A 69 -17.33 0.81 -0.09
CA VAL A 69 -17.24 2.06 -0.87
C VAL A 69 -17.27 3.28 0.04
N GLN A 70 -18.15 3.30 1.05
CA GLN A 70 -18.22 4.37 2.03
C GLN A 70 -16.93 4.46 2.86
N ALA A 71 -16.43 3.33 3.38
CA ALA A 71 -15.21 3.31 4.18
C ALA A 71 -14.00 3.82 3.38
N VAL A 72 -13.81 3.32 2.15
CA VAL A 72 -12.77 3.81 1.24
C VAL A 72 -12.95 5.30 0.97
N GLY A 73 -14.17 5.73 0.62
CA GLY A 73 -14.45 7.14 0.31
C GLY A 73 -14.18 8.11 1.47
N GLN A 74 -14.37 7.69 2.72
CA GLN A 74 -13.99 8.49 3.89
C GLN A 74 -12.49 8.50 4.09
N THR A 75 -11.83 7.34 4.05
CA THR A 75 -10.37 7.25 4.26
C THR A 75 -9.60 7.97 3.16
N THR A 76 -10.11 7.99 1.93
CA THR A 76 -9.46 8.69 0.81
C THR A 76 -9.44 10.21 0.94
N ARG A 77 -10.22 10.78 1.87
CA ARG A 77 -10.13 12.21 2.22
C ARG A 77 -8.83 12.54 2.93
N MET A 78 -8.22 11.57 3.61
CA MET A 78 -6.96 11.72 4.33
C MET A 78 -5.76 11.28 3.49
N SER A 79 -5.91 10.22 2.69
CA SER A 79 -4.83 9.66 1.88
C SER A 79 -5.36 9.11 0.56
N PRO A 80 -4.77 9.45 -0.60
CA PRO A 80 -5.17 8.85 -1.89
C PRO A 80 -4.84 7.35 -1.99
N VAL A 81 -4.08 6.81 -1.03
CA VAL A 81 -3.73 5.40 -0.91
C VAL A 81 -4.19 4.86 0.44
N VAL A 82 -4.90 3.73 0.42
CA VAL A 82 -5.49 3.10 1.60
C VAL A 82 -5.01 1.65 1.70
N VAL A 83 -4.68 1.19 2.90
CA VAL A 83 -4.27 -0.21 3.13
C VAL A 83 -5.47 -1.02 3.60
N ALA A 84 -5.77 -2.12 2.92
CA ALA A 84 -6.82 -3.04 3.34
C ALA A 84 -6.24 -4.07 4.32
N VAL A 85 -6.85 -4.22 5.49
CA VAL A 85 -6.41 -5.11 6.56
C VAL A 85 -7.50 -6.11 6.91
N ARG A 86 -7.14 -7.39 7.09
CA ARG A 86 -8.02 -8.45 7.57
C ARG A 86 -7.37 -9.16 8.76
N GLY A 87 -8.01 -9.15 9.92
CA GLY A 87 -7.48 -9.79 11.12
C GLY A 87 -6.07 -9.31 11.50
N GLY A 88 -5.81 -8.01 11.36
CA GLY A 88 -4.49 -7.40 11.63
C GLY A 88 -3.43 -7.62 10.54
N ARG A 89 -3.75 -8.33 9.44
CA ARG A 89 -2.81 -8.55 8.33
C ARG A 89 -3.15 -7.68 7.14
N VAL A 90 -2.13 -7.08 6.54
CA VAL A 90 -2.27 -6.38 5.26
C VAL A 90 -2.60 -7.38 4.16
N VAL A 91 -3.66 -7.12 3.41
CA VAL A 91 -4.11 -7.97 2.29
C VAL A 91 -4.16 -7.24 0.97
N ALA A 92 -4.27 -5.90 0.97
CA ALA A 92 -4.23 -5.12 -0.26
C ALA A 92 -3.80 -3.66 -0.02
N LEU A 93 -3.46 -2.98 -1.11
CA LEU A 93 -3.29 -1.55 -1.20
C LEU A 93 -4.28 -1.03 -2.26
N VAL A 94 -5.03 -0.01 -1.92
CA VAL A 94 -6.11 0.55 -2.76
C VAL A 94 -5.76 2.00 -3.08
N ARG A 95 -5.72 2.35 -4.36
CA ARG A 95 -5.52 3.74 -4.80
C ARG A 95 -6.87 4.33 -5.20
N ALA A 96 -7.16 5.53 -4.74
CA ALA A 96 -8.43 6.22 -5.05
C ALA A 96 -8.65 6.34 -6.57
N VAL A 97 -7.57 6.56 -7.34
CA VAL A 97 -7.62 6.65 -8.80
C VAL A 97 -8.11 5.36 -9.46
N ASP A 98 -7.71 4.19 -8.94
CA ASP A 98 -8.11 2.90 -9.47
C ASP A 98 -9.58 2.61 -9.14
N VAL A 99 -10.03 3.00 -7.95
CA VAL A 99 -11.44 2.90 -7.54
C VAL A 99 -12.32 3.79 -8.42
N ILE A 100 -11.91 5.04 -8.64
CA ILE A 100 -12.64 5.98 -9.50
C ILE A 100 -12.71 5.45 -10.94
N ALA A 101 -11.61 4.90 -11.46
CA ALA A 101 -11.58 4.29 -12.79
C ALA A 101 -12.55 3.11 -12.87
N ALA A 102 -12.55 2.23 -11.87
CA ALA A 102 -13.43 1.07 -11.82
C ALA A 102 -14.92 1.44 -11.72
N LEU A 103 -15.28 2.52 -11.02
CA LEU A 103 -16.67 2.99 -10.91
C LEU A 103 -17.20 3.69 -12.17
N ARG A 104 -16.32 4.09 -13.09
CA ARG A 104 -16.69 4.77 -14.35
C ARG A 104 -16.81 3.81 -15.54
N ALA A 105 -16.34 2.57 -15.39
CA ALA A 105 -16.43 1.51 -16.39
C ALA A 105 -17.80 0.82 -16.35
#